data_AF-A0A956FF25-F1
#
_entry.id   AF-A0A956FF25-F1
#
_cell.length_a   1.000
_cell.length_b   1.000
_cell.length_c   1.000
_cell.angle_alpha   90.00
_cell.angle_beta   90.00
_cell.angle_gamma   90.00
#
_symmetry.space_group_name_H-M   'P 1'
#
loop_
_entity.id
_entity.type
_entity.pdbx_description
1 polymer ?
#
loop_
_entity_poly.entity_id
_entity_poly.type
_entity_poly.pdbx_seq_one_letter_code
_entity_poly.pdbx_strand_id
1 'polypeptide(L)'
;YDPETRTEDPSLDVYAGLESIADLNEYMSARHYGVAGHFTRFLVDTYGIEGHVAFVQAQVPVGTVAELEATFEETIGEPFAGVVDEYRAQYPLCSDLARTRHLLECAQPPVQPDGNSLRVEYELSCDDPEVLGPVGGRMWRSFTIEVITPGRYRFTNGISPFDFQLEVVDCDRGCLTDVDIAVQSPGTIFDQPELSAGRYLVRLSREVDAPGRAGIDISGFQ
;
A
#
# COMPACT_ATOMS: atom_id res chain seq x y z
N TYR A 1 -9.05 -17.80 4.42
CA TYR A 1 -9.38 -16.97 3.25
C TYR A 1 -10.46 -17.71 2.49
N ASP A 2 -11.71 -17.27 2.61
CA ASP A 2 -12.88 -17.90 1.99
C ASP A 2 -13.46 -16.91 0.97
N PRO A 3 -13.34 -17.19 -0.34
CA PRO A 3 -13.76 -16.27 -1.39
C PRO A 3 -15.29 -16.10 -1.51
N GLU A 4 -16.10 -16.93 -0.84
CA GLU A 4 -17.56 -16.92 -0.99
C GLU A 4 -18.30 -16.00 0.01
N THR A 5 -17.57 -15.30 0.90
CA THR A 5 -18.16 -14.42 1.93
C THR A 5 -17.89 -12.92 1.71
N ARG A 6 -17.41 -12.51 0.52
CA ARG A 6 -17.29 -11.10 0.16
C ARG A 6 -18.68 -10.48 -0.06
N THR A 7 -19.38 -10.19 1.03
CA THR A 7 -20.44 -9.17 1.02
C THR A 7 -19.80 -7.90 0.47
N GLU A 8 -20.32 -7.39 -0.65
CA GLU A 8 -19.95 -6.11 -1.24
C GLU A 8 -19.91 -5.06 -0.12
N ASP A 9 -18.71 -4.68 0.33
CA ASP A 9 -18.57 -3.59 1.29
C ASP A 9 -18.93 -2.31 0.51
N PRO A 10 -20.08 -1.68 0.78
CA PRO A 10 -20.57 -0.52 0.01
C PRO A 10 -19.64 0.68 0.12
N SER A 11 -18.67 0.61 1.02
CA SER A 11 -17.72 1.69 1.27
C SER A 11 -16.45 1.67 0.44
N LEU A 12 -16.23 0.60 -0.33
CA LEU A 12 -15.18 0.50 -1.33
C LEU A 12 -15.71 0.83 -2.72
N ASP A 13 -16.93 1.35 -2.81
CA ASP A 13 -17.61 1.62 -4.06
C ASP A 13 -17.25 3.00 -4.61
N VAL A 14 -16.63 3.00 -5.80
CA VAL A 14 -16.29 4.21 -6.58
C VAL A 14 -17.55 5.02 -6.87
N TYR A 15 -18.68 4.35 -7.18
CA TYR A 15 -19.93 5.02 -7.46
C TYR A 15 -20.50 5.72 -6.23
N ALA A 16 -20.48 5.06 -5.06
CA ALA A 16 -20.87 5.71 -3.80
C ALA A 16 -20.01 6.94 -3.48
N GLY A 17 -18.71 6.88 -3.81
CA GLY A 17 -17.80 8.03 -3.71
C GLY A 17 -18.20 9.19 -4.62
N LEU A 18 -18.47 8.91 -5.90
CA LEU A 18 -18.91 9.91 -6.89
C LEU A 18 -20.29 10.51 -6.53
N GLU A 19 -21.25 9.69 -6.12
CA GLU A 19 -22.57 10.14 -5.69
C GLU A 19 -22.48 11.03 -4.44
N SER A 20 -21.56 10.74 -3.53
CA SER A 20 -21.36 11.55 -2.31
C SER A 20 -20.84 12.96 -2.56
N ILE A 21 -20.32 13.24 -3.76
CA ILE A 21 -19.85 14.58 -4.18
C ILE A 21 -20.70 15.18 -5.31
N ALA A 22 -21.66 14.43 -5.85
CA ALA A 22 -22.49 14.86 -6.97
C ALA A 22 -23.38 16.08 -6.62
N ASP A 23 -23.57 16.39 -5.34
CA ASP A 23 -24.26 17.61 -4.87
C ASP A 23 -23.30 18.78 -4.54
N LEU A 24 -21.98 18.64 -4.76
CA LEU A 24 -20.90 19.65 -4.66
C LEU A 24 -20.85 20.53 -3.38
N ASN A 25 -21.75 20.33 -2.42
CA ASN A 25 -21.88 21.13 -1.19
C ASN A 25 -21.33 20.42 0.05
N GLU A 26 -20.91 19.17 -0.07
CA GLU A 26 -20.31 18.41 1.03
C GLU A 26 -18.92 17.91 0.66
N TYR A 27 -18.01 17.96 1.63
CA TYR A 27 -16.67 17.38 1.50
C TYR A 27 -16.78 15.86 1.40
N MET A 28 -16.03 15.26 0.47
CA MET A 28 -15.89 13.81 0.39
C MET A 28 -15.44 13.25 1.75
N SER A 29 -16.14 12.22 2.26
CA SER A 29 -15.75 11.58 3.52
C SER A 29 -14.32 11.01 3.42
N ALA A 30 -13.60 10.93 4.53
CA ALA A 30 -12.25 10.34 4.54
C ALA A 30 -12.22 8.91 3.95
N ARG A 31 -13.33 8.17 4.07
CA ARG A 31 -13.50 6.83 3.52
C ARG A 31 -13.59 6.85 1.99
N HIS A 32 -14.48 7.67 1.44
CA HIS A 32 -14.61 7.82 -0.01
C HIS A 32 -13.38 8.47 -0.64
N TYR A 33 -12.67 9.33 0.10
CA TYR A 33 -11.40 9.90 -0.33
C TYR A 33 -10.31 8.83 -0.48
N GLY A 34 -10.27 7.87 0.45
CA GLY A 34 -9.40 6.70 0.32
C GLY A 34 -9.70 5.91 -0.95
N VAL A 35 -10.97 5.56 -1.19
CA VAL A 35 -11.41 4.84 -2.41
C VAL A 35 -11.07 5.62 -3.68
N ALA A 36 -11.35 6.92 -3.71
CA ALA A 36 -11.01 7.77 -4.86
C ALA A 36 -9.50 7.75 -5.14
N GLY A 37 -8.67 7.87 -4.11
CA GLY A 37 -7.21 7.73 -4.23
C GLY A 37 -6.78 6.36 -4.77
N HIS A 38 -7.45 5.28 -4.35
CA HIS A 38 -7.18 3.92 -4.85
C HIS A 38 -7.53 3.75 -6.31
N PHE A 39 -8.71 4.23 -6.68
CA PHE A 39 -9.16 4.16 -8.06
C PHE A 39 -8.27 5.01 -8.97
N THR A 40 -7.88 6.22 -8.54
CA THR A 40 -6.88 7.04 -9.24
C THR A 40 -5.56 6.29 -9.45
N ARG A 41 -5.05 5.61 -8.42
CA ARG A 41 -3.80 4.84 -8.56
C ARG A 41 -3.96 3.69 -9.56
N PHE A 42 -5.07 2.95 -9.49
CA PHE A 42 -5.41 1.91 -10.46
C PHE A 42 -5.43 2.46 -11.89
N LEU A 43 -6.07 3.60 -12.13
CA LEU A 43 -6.08 4.24 -13.45
C LEU A 43 -4.68 4.61 -13.94
N VAL A 44 -3.82 5.16 -13.09
CA VAL A 44 -2.43 5.50 -13.45
C VAL A 44 -1.60 4.25 -13.78
N ASP A 45 -1.83 3.15 -13.05
CA ASP A 45 -1.10 1.91 -13.26
C ASP A 45 -1.57 1.16 -14.52
N THR A 46 -2.86 1.19 -14.82
CA THR A 46 -3.45 0.54 -16.01
C THR A 46 -3.26 1.36 -17.29
N TYR A 47 -3.46 2.68 -17.22
CA TYR A 47 -3.53 3.57 -18.39
C TYR A 47 -2.39 4.59 -18.47
N GLY A 48 -1.46 4.56 -17.53
CA GLY A 48 -0.35 5.51 -17.44
C GLY A 48 -0.76 6.86 -16.85
N ILE A 49 0.24 7.63 -16.42
CA ILE A 49 0.01 8.96 -15.85
C ILE A 49 -0.51 9.94 -16.90
N GLU A 50 -0.10 9.79 -18.16
CA GLU A 50 -0.53 10.62 -19.28
C GLU A 50 -2.02 10.46 -19.57
N GLY A 51 -2.53 9.21 -19.58
CA GLY A 51 -3.94 8.93 -19.76
C GLY A 51 -4.79 9.49 -18.62
N HIS A 52 -4.33 9.32 -17.38
CA HIS A 52 -5.00 9.89 -16.21
C HIS A 52 -5.04 11.43 -16.24
N VAL A 53 -3.93 12.08 -16.60
CA VAL A 53 -3.86 13.55 -16.73
C VAL A 53 -4.77 14.06 -17.84
N ALA A 54 -4.83 13.37 -18.99
CA ALA A 54 -5.72 13.74 -20.09
C ALA A 54 -7.20 13.67 -19.65
N PHE A 55 -7.59 12.62 -18.93
CA PHE A 55 -8.93 12.51 -18.34
C PHE A 55 -9.23 13.67 -17.38
N VAL A 56 -8.36 13.94 -16.41
CA VAL A 56 -8.54 15.05 -15.45
C VAL A 56 -8.58 16.42 -16.13
N GLN A 57 -7.82 16.63 -17.20
CA GLN A 57 -7.84 17.89 -17.95
C GLN A 57 -9.10 18.06 -18.82
N ALA A 58 -9.67 16.96 -19.31
CA ALA A 58 -10.92 16.96 -20.05
C ALA A 58 -12.15 17.15 -19.16
N GLN A 59 -12.01 16.93 -17.85
CA GLN A 59 -13.02 17.32 -16.86
C GLN A 59 -13.13 18.85 -16.80
N VAL A 60 -14.01 19.40 -17.65
CA VAL A 60 -14.71 20.68 -17.40
C VAL A 60 -15.43 20.54 -16.04
N PRO A 61 -15.88 21.58 -15.30
CA PRO A 61 -16.62 21.36 -14.06
C PRO A 61 -17.82 20.45 -14.32
N VAL A 62 -17.65 19.17 -14.01
CA VAL A 62 -18.57 18.12 -14.43
C VAL A 62 -19.76 18.23 -13.48
N GLY A 63 -20.95 18.47 -14.02
CA GLY A 63 -22.13 18.71 -13.20
C GLY A 63 -22.79 17.42 -12.72
N THR A 64 -22.51 16.30 -13.38
CA THR A 64 -23.16 15.01 -13.12
C THR A 64 -22.22 13.81 -13.33
N VAL A 65 -22.57 12.66 -12.72
CA VAL A 65 -21.85 11.39 -12.92
C VAL A 65 -21.88 10.94 -14.39
N ALA A 66 -23.02 11.11 -15.08
CA ALA A 66 -23.15 10.69 -16.48
C ALA A 66 -22.22 11.47 -17.43
N GLU A 67 -22.01 12.77 -17.18
CA GLU A 67 -21.03 13.56 -17.93
C GLU A 67 -19.59 13.09 -17.66
N LEU A 68 -19.27 12.68 -16.42
CA LEU A 68 -17.96 12.13 -16.06
C LEU A 68 -17.70 10.79 -16.77
N GLU A 69 -18.69 9.90 -16.80
CA GLU A 69 -18.60 8.62 -17.52
C GLU A 69 -18.37 8.83 -19.02
N ALA A 70 -19.09 9.77 -19.64
CA ALA A 70 -18.91 10.10 -21.05
C ALA A 70 -17.50 10.67 -21.34
N THR A 71 -16.99 11.58 -20.50
CA THR A 71 -15.62 12.11 -20.62
C THR A 71 -14.57 11.02 -20.40
N PHE A 72 -14.81 10.09 -19.46
CA PHE A 72 -13.93 8.96 -19.24
C PHE A 72 -13.83 8.08 -20.48
N GLU A 73 -14.97 7.69 -21.06
CA GLU A 73 -14.99 6.86 -22.27
C GLU A 73 -14.33 7.55 -23.46
N GLU A 74 -14.52 8.87 -23.63
CA GLU A 74 -13.87 9.65 -24.70
C GLU A 74 -12.33 9.70 -24.54
N THR A 75 -11.83 9.79 -23.31
CA THR A 75 -10.39 10.01 -23.04
C THR A 75 -9.60 8.73 -22.84
N ILE A 76 -10.14 7.78 -22.09
CA ILE A 76 -9.51 6.49 -21.77
C ILE A 76 -9.83 5.44 -22.85
N GLY A 77 -10.98 5.58 -23.53
CA GLY A 77 -11.40 4.65 -24.60
C GLY A 77 -12.13 3.41 -24.09
N GLU A 78 -12.51 3.37 -22.81
CA GLU A 78 -13.24 2.27 -22.18
C GLU A 78 -14.46 2.75 -21.39
N PRO A 79 -15.55 1.96 -21.32
CA PRO A 79 -16.71 2.30 -20.51
C PRO A 79 -16.35 2.36 -19.02
N PHE A 80 -16.68 3.47 -18.35
CA PHE A 80 -16.35 3.69 -16.94
C PHE A 80 -16.80 2.53 -16.03
N ALA A 81 -18.04 2.04 -16.22
CA ALA A 81 -18.58 0.91 -15.46
C ALA A 81 -17.73 -0.36 -15.60
N GLY A 82 -17.21 -0.65 -16.80
CA GLY A 82 -16.35 -1.81 -17.04
C GLY A 82 -15.03 -1.70 -16.29
N VAL A 83 -14.44 -0.50 -16.28
CA VAL A 83 -13.19 -0.23 -15.55
C VAL A 83 -13.40 -0.27 -14.02
N VAL A 84 -14.55 0.18 -13.52
CA VAL A 84 -14.91 0.05 -12.10
C VAL A 84 -15.10 -1.42 -11.71
N ASP A 85 -15.71 -2.24 -12.56
CA ASP A 85 -15.86 -3.67 -12.30
C ASP A 85 -14.52 -4.40 -12.34
N GLU A 86 -13.62 -4.02 -13.25
CA GLU A 86 -12.25 -4.52 -13.26
C GLU A 86 -11.50 -4.15 -11.97
N TYR A 87 -11.58 -2.88 -11.57
CA TYR A 87 -11.04 -2.41 -10.30
C TYR A 87 -11.58 -3.26 -9.14
N ARG A 88 -12.90 -3.45 -9.04
CA ARG A 88 -13.53 -4.24 -7.97
C ARG A 88 -13.05 -5.69 -7.96
N ALA A 89 -12.90 -6.31 -9.13
CA ALA A 89 -12.45 -7.70 -9.26
C ALA A 89 -10.99 -7.88 -8.82
N GLN A 90 -10.16 -6.86 -9.04
CA GLN A 90 -8.73 -6.90 -8.76
C GLN A 90 -8.38 -6.36 -7.36
N TYR A 91 -9.25 -5.56 -6.73
CA TYR A 91 -8.91 -4.79 -5.53
C TYR A 91 -9.31 -5.45 -4.18
N PRO A 92 -8.51 -5.27 -3.10
CA PRO A 92 -7.19 -4.63 -3.07
C PRO A 92 -6.10 -5.51 -3.72
N LEU A 93 -5.38 -4.93 -4.68
CA LEU A 93 -4.22 -5.57 -5.33
C LEU A 93 -3.01 -5.65 -4.38
N CYS A 94 -2.96 -4.78 -3.36
CA CYS A 94 -1.77 -4.50 -2.55
C CYS A 94 -2.15 -3.76 -1.24
N SER A 95 -1.27 -3.80 -0.25
CA SER A 95 -1.41 -3.15 1.06
C SER A 95 -1.44 -1.62 0.97
N ASP A 96 -1.97 -1.01 2.04
CA ASP A 96 -1.97 0.44 2.22
C ASP A 96 -0.59 1.06 2.01
N LEU A 97 0.45 0.37 2.48
CA LEU A 97 1.84 0.77 2.30
C LEU A 97 2.26 0.77 0.83
N ALA A 98 1.96 -0.29 0.09
CA ALA A 98 2.36 -0.42 -1.31
C ALA A 98 1.70 0.62 -2.24
N ARG A 99 0.57 1.22 -1.81
CA ARG A 99 -0.18 2.21 -2.58
C ARG A 99 0.41 3.62 -2.53
N THR A 100 1.07 3.96 -1.43
CA THR A 100 1.68 5.29 -1.23
C THR A 100 3.14 5.26 -1.66
N ARG A 101 3.58 6.25 -2.45
CA ARG A 101 5.01 6.43 -2.73
C ARG A 101 5.72 6.97 -1.49
N HIS A 102 6.52 6.13 -0.84
CA HIS A 102 7.33 6.49 0.33
C HIS A 102 8.65 7.16 -0.10
N LEU A 103 8.58 8.27 -0.83
CA LEU A 103 9.76 8.88 -1.49
C LEU A 103 10.89 9.19 -0.50
N LEU A 104 10.55 9.64 0.71
CA LEU A 104 11.54 10.01 1.73
C LEU A 104 12.15 8.78 2.38
N GLU A 105 11.33 7.81 2.75
CA GLU A 105 11.78 6.57 3.37
C GLU A 105 12.58 5.73 2.37
N CYS A 106 12.12 5.63 1.13
CA CYS A 106 12.81 4.94 0.05
C CYS A 106 14.07 5.66 -0.45
N ALA A 107 14.30 6.93 -0.08
CA ALA A 107 15.56 7.64 -0.37
C ALA A 107 16.60 7.46 0.74
N GLN A 108 16.25 6.88 1.90
CA GLN A 108 17.21 6.66 2.98
C GLN A 108 18.32 5.69 2.56
N PRO A 109 19.54 5.80 3.15
CA PRO A 109 20.57 4.79 3.00
C PRO A 109 20.05 3.42 3.45
N PRO A 110 20.34 2.33 2.70
CA PRO A 110 19.86 1.02 3.08
C PRO A 110 20.66 0.48 4.27
N VAL A 111 19.99 -0.22 5.17
CA VAL A 111 20.65 -0.92 6.28
C VAL A 111 21.48 -2.05 5.68
N GLN A 112 22.76 -2.09 6.04
CA GLN A 112 23.70 -3.05 5.49
C GLN A 112 23.61 -4.39 6.24
N PRO A 113 23.52 -5.53 5.54
CA PRO A 113 23.58 -6.84 6.17
C PRO A 113 24.98 -7.10 6.76
N ASP A 114 25.03 -7.91 7.81
CA ASP A 114 26.25 -8.54 8.31
C ASP A 114 26.41 -9.92 7.66
N GLY A 115 27.25 -9.99 6.65
CA GLY A 115 27.39 -11.18 5.80
C GLY A 115 26.08 -11.52 5.08
N ASN A 116 25.57 -12.73 5.31
CA ASN A 116 24.36 -13.24 4.65
C ASN A 116 23.06 -12.89 5.40
N SER A 117 23.12 -12.09 6.46
CA SER A 117 21.98 -11.80 7.32
C SER A 117 21.92 -10.35 7.77
N LEU A 118 20.71 -9.84 7.94
CA LEU A 118 20.41 -8.54 8.52
C LEU A 118 19.51 -8.75 9.74
N ARG A 119 19.90 -8.21 10.89
CA ARG A 119 19.08 -8.17 12.09
C ARG A 119 18.73 -6.72 12.41
N VAL A 120 17.44 -6.45 12.54
CA VAL A 120 16.94 -5.11 12.88
C VAL A 120 16.02 -5.23 14.08
N GLU A 121 16.19 -4.33 15.04
CA GLU A 121 15.38 -4.28 16.24
C GLU A 121 15.20 -2.83 16.70
N TYR A 122 13.97 -2.46 17.05
CA TYR A 122 13.58 -1.11 17.45
C TYR A 122 12.60 -1.14 18.61
N GLU A 123 12.61 -0.09 19.42
CA GLU A 123 11.51 0.18 20.34
C GLU A 123 10.41 0.91 19.57
N LEU A 124 9.22 0.32 19.46
CA LEU A 124 8.06 1.03 18.92
C LEU A 124 7.34 1.72 20.09
N SER A 125 7.65 3.00 20.27
CA SER A 125 7.04 3.88 21.27
C SER A 125 6.86 5.27 20.67
N CYS A 126 5.78 5.96 21.02
CA CYS A 126 5.56 7.36 20.65
C CYS A 126 6.60 8.32 21.25
N ASP A 127 7.40 7.87 22.23
CA ASP A 127 8.51 8.65 22.80
C ASP A 127 9.79 8.57 21.96
N ASP A 128 9.90 7.61 21.03
CA ASP A 128 11.03 7.51 20.09
C ASP A 128 10.81 8.49 18.92
N PRO A 129 11.70 9.48 18.70
CA PRO A 129 11.55 10.45 17.61
C PRO A 129 11.64 9.84 16.21
N GLU A 130 12.11 8.60 16.06
CA GLU A 130 12.19 7.88 14.80
C GLU A 130 10.93 7.03 14.52
N VAL A 131 10.00 6.97 15.48
CA VAL A 131 8.70 6.32 15.32
C VAL A 131 7.67 7.33 14.81
N LEU A 132 6.99 6.96 13.73
CA LEU A 132 5.91 7.73 13.12
C LEU A 132 4.55 7.26 13.64
N GLY A 133 3.58 8.17 13.65
CA GLY A 133 2.26 7.97 14.22
C GLY A 133 1.98 8.93 15.39
N PRO A 134 0.83 8.83 16.05
CA PRO A 134 -0.26 7.88 15.78
C PRO A 134 -1.09 8.27 14.54
N VAL A 135 -1.34 7.33 13.64
CA VAL A 135 -2.32 7.48 12.55
C VAL A 135 -3.18 6.22 12.50
N GLY A 136 -4.50 6.38 12.52
CA GLY A 136 -5.43 5.24 12.52
C GLY A 136 -5.27 4.30 13.72
N GLY A 137 -4.80 4.81 14.87
CA GLY A 137 -4.51 4.00 16.06
C GLY A 137 -3.15 3.29 16.04
N ARG A 138 -2.36 3.45 14.97
CA ARG A 138 -1.10 2.72 14.79
C ARG A 138 0.12 3.64 14.81
N MET A 139 1.23 3.06 15.23
CA MET A 139 2.57 3.63 15.14
C MET A 139 3.49 2.67 14.41
N TRP A 140 4.52 3.21 13.78
CA TRP A 140 5.44 2.40 12.98
C TRP A 140 6.82 3.01 12.86
N ARG A 141 7.76 2.15 12.51
CA ARG A 141 9.10 2.54 12.08
C ARG A 141 9.44 1.81 10.80
N SER A 142 10.11 2.50 9.88
CA SER A 142 10.49 1.92 8.59
C SER A 142 11.99 2.04 8.36
N PHE A 143 12.54 1.11 7.59
CA PHE A 143 13.93 1.14 7.13
C PHE A 143 14.02 0.56 5.73
N THR A 144 15.09 0.93 5.01
CA THR A 144 15.31 0.46 3.64
C THR A 144 16.30 -0.69 3.63
N ILE A 145 16.05 -1.69 2.79
CA ILE A 145 17.03 -2.71 2.41
C ILE A 145 17.30 -2.62 0.91
N GLU A 146 18.48 -3.06 0.51
CA GLU A 146 18.86 -3.18 -0.89
C GLU A 146 19.12 -4.65 -1.21
N VAL A 147 18.40 -5.15 -2.22
CA VAL A 147 18.57 -6.49 -2.76
C VAL A 147 19.47 -6.36 -3.98
N ILE A 148 20.72 -6.81 -3.84
CA ILE A 148 21.69 -6.82 -4.95
C ILE A 148 21.47 -8.05 -5.83
N THR A 149 21.35 -9.22 -5.21
CA THR A 149 21.12 -10.50 -5.89
C THR A 149 19.64 -10.89 -5.79
N PRO A 150 18.90 -11.00 -6.91
CA PRO A 150 17.54 -11.53 -6.90
C PRO A 150 17.50 -12.95 -6.33
N GLY A 151 16.49 -13.27 -5.52
CA GLY A 151 16.37 -14.61 -4.95
C GLY A 151 15.36 -14.72 -3.81
N ARG A 152 15.32 -15.88 -3.15
CA ARG A 152 14.49 -16.11 -1.97
C ARG A 152 15.18 -15.59 -0.72
N TYR A 153 14.54 -14.64 -0.04
CA TYR A 153 14.99 -14.07 1.23
C TYR A 153 14.13 -14.62 2.35
N ARG A 154 14.74 -15.04 3.46
CA ARG A 154 14.00 -15.55 4.61
C ARG A 154 13.82 -14.45 5.64
N PHE A 155 12.56 -14.17 5.99
CA PHE A 155 12.16 -13.26 7.06
C PHE A 155 11.72 -14.09 8.27
N THR A 156 12.30 -13.81 9.43
CA THR A 156 11.98 -14.46 10.71
C THR A 156 11.86 -13.47 11.85
N ASN A 157 11.19 -13.89 12.92
CA ASN A 157 11.09 -13.10 14.14
C ASN A 157 12.48 -12.87 14.76
N GLY A 158 12.87 -11.61 14.89
CA GLY A 158 14.03 -11.23 15.70
C GLY A 158 13.72 -11.21 17.19
N ILE A 159 12.45 -11.08 17.59
CA ILE A 159 12.02 -10.99 18.99
C ILE A 159 10.73 -11.78 19.27
N SER A 160 10.53 -12.16 20.53
CA SER A 160 9.34 -12.85 21.05
C SER A 160 8.77 -12.11 22.28
N PRO A 161 7.44 -12.00 22.43
CA PRO A 161 6.41 -12.42 21.47
C PRO A 161 6.46 -11.56 20.21
N PHE A 162 5.90 -12.08 19.13
CA PHE A 162 5.75 -11.34 17.88
C PHE A 162 4.32 -10.82 17.81
N ASP A 163 4.19 -9.58 18.21
CA ASP A 163 2.95 -8.83 18.44
C ASP A 163 2.96 -7.52 17.63
N PHE A 164 3.64 -7.52 16.49
CA PHE A 164 3.72 -6.42 15.54
C PHE A 164 3.46 -6.91 14.11
N GLN A 165 3.17 -5.98 13.21
CA GLN A 165 2.97 -6.27 11.79
C GLN A 165 4.26 -5.94 11.02
N LEU A 166 4.60 -6.80 10.06
CA LEU A 166 5.67 -6.60 9.09
C LEU A 166 5.07 -6.35 7.72
N GLU A 167 5.52 -5.29 7.06
CA GLU A 167 5.19 -4.96 5.67
C GLU A 167 6.48 -4.74 4.89
N VAL A 168 6.58 -5.30 3.67
CA VAL A 168 7.72 -5.12 2.77
C VAL A 168 7.21 -4.68 1.40
N VAL A 169 7.69 -3.56 0.88
CA VAL A 169 7.26 -3.00 -0.40
C VAL A 169 8.43 -2.58 -1.27
N ASP A 170 8.30 -2.76 -2.58
CA ASP A 170 9.25 -2.28 -3.57
C ASP A 170 9.16 -0.75 -3.72
N CYS A 171 10.30 -0.06 -3.62
CA CYS A 171 10.36 1.39 -3.65
C CYS A 171 10.05 2.03 -5.00
N ASP A 172 10.30 1.32 -6.10
CA ASP A 172 10.18 1.86 -7.46
C ASP A 172 8.89 1.42 -8.14
N ARG A 173 8.37 0.24 -7.79
CA ARG A 173 7.30 -0.42 -8.57
C ARG A 173 5.91 -0.40 -7.92
N GLY A 174 5.80 -0.12 -6.62
CA GLY A 174 4.50 0.01 -5.93
C GLY A 174 3.60 -1.23 -6.08
N CYS A 175 2.30 -1.02 -6.30
CA CYS A 175 1.25 -2.07 -6.34
C CYS A 175 1.28 -3.04 -7.52
N LEU A 176 2.19 -2.87 -8.48
CA LEU A 176 2.26 -3.72 -9.68
C LEU A 176 3.22 -4.92 -9.52
N THR A 177 3.51 -5.35 -8.29
CA THR A 177 4.52 -6.41 -8.04
C THR A 177 4.05 -7.53 -7.12
N ASP A 178 4.65 -8.71 -7.32
CA ASP A 178 4.43 -9.98 -6.61
C ASP A 178 4.83 -9.99 -5.12
N VAL A 179 5.26 -8.86 -4.54
CA VAL A 179 5.75 -8.83 -3.16
C VAL A 179 5.09 -7.69 -2.40
N ASP A 180 3.82 -7.89 -2.06
CA ASP A 180 3.24 -7.30 -0.87
C ASP A 180 3.24 -8.37 0.23
N ILE A 181 4.33 -8.43 0.98
CA ILE A 181 4.35 -9.25 2.19
C ILE A 181 3.78 -8.42 3.30
N ALA A 182 2.46 -8.45 3.45
CA ALA A 182 1.84 -8.13 4.72
C ALA A 182 1.80 -9.43 5.55
N VAL A 183 2.83 -9.71 6.34
CA VAL A 183 2.71 -10.78 7.34
C VAL A 183 1.92 -10.21 8.53
N GLN A 184 0.60 -10.32 8.42
CA GLN A 184 -0.31 -10.10 9.54
C GLN A 184 -0.45 -11.42 10.29
N SER A 185 0.35 -11.63 11.33
CA SER A 185 0.10 -12.76 12.22
C SER A 185 0.63 -12.46 13.62
N PRO A 186 -0.16 -12.63 14.69
CA PRO A 186 0.43 -12.96 15.97
C PRO A 186 1.04 -14.38 15.87
N GLY A 187 2.37 -14.50 15.92
CA GLY A 187 3.05 -15.81 15.89
C GLY A 187 4.45 -15.83 15.27
N THR A 188 4.95 -17.02 14.93
CA THR A 188 6.26 -17.18 14.26
C THR A 188 6.14 -16.77 12.79
N ILE A 189 6.81 -15.67 12.38
CA ILE A 189 7.03 -15.40 10.96
C ILE A 189 8.08 -16.37 10.44
N PHE A 190 7.70 -17.09 9.40
CA PHE A 190 8.61 -17.76 8.49
C PHE A 190 8.09 -17.51 7.09
N ASP A 191 8.59 -16.45 6.45
CA ASP A 191 8.26 -16.17 5.05
C ASP A 191 9.55 -16.22 4.21
N GLN A 192 9.39 -16.64 2.96
CA GLN A 192 10.48 -16.77 1.99
C GLN A 192 10.10 -16.12 0.65
N PRO A 193 9.82 -14.81 0.65
CA PRO A 193 9.54 -14.09 -0.59
C PRO A 193 10.68 -14.20 -1.59
N GLU A 194 10.30 -14.19 -2.86
CA GLU A 194 11.22 -14.03 -3.97
C GLU A 194 11.34 -12.53 -4.28
N LEU A 195 12.49 -11.94 -3.96
CA LEU A 195 12.77 -10.52 -4.18
C LEU A 195 13.58 -10.35 -5.46
N SER A 196 13.18 -9.42 -6.34
CA SER A 196 14.02 -8.95 -7.43
C SER A 196 15.12 -8.01 -6.92
N ALA A 197 16.16 -7.77 -7.72
CA ALA A 197 17.11 -6.72 -7.42
C ALA A 197 16.42 -5.35 -7.33
N GLY A 198 16.74 -4.56 -6.32
CA GLY A 198 16.09 -3.27 -6.08
C GLY A 198 16.09 -2.84 -4.62
N ARG A 199 15.47 -1.68 -4.37
CA ARG A 199 15.29 -1.14 -3.02
C ARG A 199 13.91 -1.49 -2.48
N TYR A 200 13.88 -1.91 -1.23
CA TYR A 200 12.64 -2.24 -0.53
C TYR A 200 12.53 -1.46 0.76
N LEU A 201 11.32 -0.96 1.03
CA LEU A 201 10.96 -0.40 2.32
C LEU A 201 10.38 -1.53 3.19
N VAL A 202 10.93 -1.67 4.39
CA VAL A 202 10.44 -2.58 5.41
C VAL A 202 9.83 -1.76 6.54
N ARG A 203 8.60 -2.05 6.93
CA ARG A 203 7.88 -1.36 8.01
C ARG A 203 7.49 -2.35 9.11
N LEU A 204 7.77 -1.95 10.35
CA LEU A 204 7.29 -2.61 11.55
C LEU A 204 6.23 -1.72 12.20
N SER A 205 5.03 -2.23 12.45
CA SER A 205 3.93 -1.44 13.02
C SER A 205 3.18 -2.13 14.16
N ARG A 206 2.62 -1.35 15.08
CA ARG A 206 1.79 -1.78 16.22
C ARG A 206 0.67 -0.81 16.50
N GLU A 207 -0.29 -1.26 17.31
CA GLU A 207 -1.25 -0.37 17.97
C GLU A 207 -0.53 0.51 19.01
N VAL A 208 -0.97 1.76 19.12
CA VAL A 208 -0.34 2.77 19.99
C VAL A 208 -0.51 2.48 21.49
N ASP A 209 -1.48 1.65 21.85
CA ASP A 209 -1.75 1.20 23.22
C ASP A 209 -0.90 -0.02 23.63
N ALA A 210 -0.07 -0.55 22.72
CA ALA A 210 0.82 -1.68 22.94
C ALA A 210 2.28 -1.38 22.52
N PRO A 211 2.95 -0.39 23.14
CA PRO A 211 4.36 -0.10 22.87
C PRO A 211 5.28 -1.26 23.26
N GLY A 212 6.40 -1.38 22.55
CA GLY A 212 7.41 -2.38 22.85
C GLY A 212 8.38 -2.67 21.71
N ARG A 213 9.35 -3.54 22.00
CA ARG A 213 10.43 -3.94 21.07
C ARG A 213 9.92 -4.77 19.90
N ALA A 214 10.12 -4.29 18.66
CA ALA A 214 9.89 -5.01 17.41
C ALA A 214 11.23 -5.40 16.79
N GLY A 215 11.32 -6.58 16.17
CA GLY A 215 12.57 -6.98 15.53
C GLY A 215 12.44 -8.14 14.58
N ILE A 216 13.20 -8.07 13.50
CA ILE A 216 13.18 -9.02 12.39
C ILE A 216 14.61 -9.46 12.06
N ASP A 217 14.74 -10.70 11.63
CA ASP A 217 15.95 -11.23 11.02
C ASP A 217 15.64 -11.54 9.54
N ILE A 218 16.47 -11.04 8.63
CA ILE A 218 16.41 -11.33 7.19
C ILE A 218 17.68 -12.08 6.82
N SER A 219 17.58 -13.16 6.04
CA SER A 219 18.74 -13.87 5.52
C SER A 219 18.60 -14.21 4.04
N GLY A 220 19.72 -14.37 3.34
CA GLY A 220 19.75 -14.63 1.89
C GLY A 220 20.48 -13.59 1.04
N PHE A 221 21.22 -12.66 1.66
CA PHE A 221 22.03 -11.61 1.00
C PHE A 221 23.33 -12.14 0.36
N GLN A 222 23.26 -13.20 -0.46
CA GLN A 222 24.43 -13.81 -1.12
C GLN A 222 24.94 -13.02 -2.33
#